data_AF-A0A926V5H9-F1
#
_entry.id   AF-A0A926V5H9-F1
#
_cell.length_a   1.000
_cell.length_b   1.000
_cell.length_c   1.000
_cell.angle_alpha   90.00
_cell.angle_beta   90.00
_cell.angle_gamma   90.00
#
_symmetry.space_group_name_H-M   'P 1'
#
loop_
_entity.id
_entity.type
_entity.pdbx_description
1 polymer ?
#
loop_
_entity_poly.entity_id
_entity_poly.type
_entity_poly.pdbx_seq_one_letter_code
_entity_poly.pdbx_strand_id
1 'polypeptide(L)'
;MITPNVESIPRPWEQYWFSITCGPRLLNAGQIAIDARAEGFTVSHLVNPQTPADRSAIGFSEDGTTLYMTTFITSVSLRQAAEVLREIGAYQAMNLDGCASVALASRGNILYPAGRNLTNVIAVYDSGSPAPGELQEAWQQFQQGELYPELP
;
A
#
# COMPACT_ATOMS: atom_id res chain seq x y z
N MET A 1 8.73 2.57 -2.31
CA MET A 1 7.76 3.53 -1.74
C MET A 1 8.44 4.85 -1.50
N ILE A 2 7.70 5.95 -1.49
CA ILE A 2 8.24 7.31 -1.39
C ILE A 2 7.63 7.98 -0.15
N THR A 3 8.44 8.70 0.64
CA THR A 3 7.95 9.58 1.73
C THR A 3 8.35 11.02 1.41
N PRO A 4 7.49 11.79 0.73
CA PRO A 4 7.85 13.12 0.21
C PRO A 4 8.34 14.11 1.27
N ASN A 5 7.82 14.01 2.50
CA ASN A 5 8.19 14.88 3.61
C ASN A 5 9.56 14.54 4.23
N VAL A 6 10.13 13.39 3.88
CA VAL A 6 11.40 12.88 4.43
C VAL A 6 12.47 12.78 3.34
N GLU A 7 12.07 12.54 2.09
CA GLU A 7 12.97 12.29 0.96
C GLU A 7 12.89 13.42 -0.07
N SER A 8 13.97 14.16 -0.24
CA SER A 8 14.10 15.31 -1.15
C SER A 8 14.68 14.94 -2.52
N ILE A 9 14.11 13.92 -3.16
CA ILE A 9 14.60 13.43 -4.46
C ILE A 9 13.54 13.76 -5.55
N PRO A 10 13.92 14.35 -6.69
CA PRO A 10 13.04 14.57 -7.83
C PRO A 10 12.31 13.28 -8.26
N ARG A 11 11.08 13.43 -8.73
CA ARG A 11 10.19 12.29 -9.03
C ARG A 11 9.76 12.37 -10.49
N PRO A 12 10.13 11.41 -11.33
CA PRO A 12 9.62 11.33 -12.69
C PRO A 12 8.21 10.72 -12.64
N TRP A 13 7.22 11.52 -12.20
CA TRP A 13 5.84 11.07 -12.01
C TRP A 13 5.22 10.50 -13.29
N GLU A 14 5.68 10.99 -14.45
CA GLU A 14 5.32 10.52 -15.78
C GLU A 14 5.62 9.04 -16.03
N GLN A 15 6.49 8.42 -15.22
CA GLN A 15 6.83 7.00 -15.32
C GLN A 15 5.85 6.09 -14.58
N TYR A 16 4.92 6.65 -13.80
CA TYR A 16 3.95 5.88 -13.02
C TYR A 16 2.54 6.05 -13.57
N TRP A 17 1.88 4.94 -13.86
CA TRP A 17 0.51 4.96 -14.37
C TRP A 17 -0.51 5.38 -13.31
N PHE A 18 -0.27 4.96 -12.06
CA PHE A 18 -1.06 5.35 -10.90
C PHE A 18 -0.16 5.49 -9.68
N SER A 19 -0.62 6.30 -8.73
CA SER A 19 -0.04 6.38 -7.40
C SER A 19 -1.14 6.26 -6.36
N ILE A 20 -0.80 5.65 -5.23
CA ILE A 20 -1.62 5.66 -4.03
C ILE A 20 -0.80 6.27 -2.90
N THR A 21 -1.45 7.04 -2.04
CA THR A 21 -0.82 7.63 -0.86
C THR A 21 -1.49 7.08 0.38
N CYS A 22 -0.71 6.54 1.30
CA CYS A 22 -1.14 6.14 2.63
C CYS A 22 0.04 6.25 3.61
N GLY A 23 0.02 5.51 4.70
CA GLY A 23 1.15 5.42 5.62
C GLY A 23 0.76 5.10 7.06
N PRO A 24 1.75 5.16 7.97
CA PRO A 24 3.16 5.49 7.71
C PRO A 24 3.92 4.39 6.98
N ARG A 25 5.13 4.69 6.54
CA ARG A 25 6.09 3.68 6.08
C ARG A 25 6.37 2.65 7.19
N LEU A 26 6.49 1.39 6.78
CA LEU A 26 6.82 0.27 7.67
C LEU A 26 8.25 -0.20 7.44
N LEU A 27 8.61 -0.46 6.18
CA LEU A 27 9.94 -0.95 5.81
C LEU A 27 10.57 -0.08 4.73
N ASN A 28 11.88 0.11 4.83
CA ASN A 28 12.73 0.64 3.77
C ASN A 28 13.97 -0.25 3.67
N ALA A 29 14.22 -0.79 2.47
CA ALA A 29 15.37 -1.64 2.20
C ALA A 29 15.53 -2.80 3.21
N GLY A 30 14.42 -3.49 3.52
CA GLY A 30 14.36 -4.61 4.46
C GLY A 30 14.48 -4.23 5.93
N GLN A 31 14.65 -2.95 6.24
CA GLN A 31 14.76 -2.43 7.60
C GLN A 31 13.48 -1.75 8.05
N ILE A 32 13.15 -1.89 9.34
CA ILE A 32 12.02 -1.17 9.95
C ILE A 32 12.33 0.33 9.92
N ALA A 33 11.48 1.09 9.24
CA ALA A 33 11.69 2.50 8.93
C ALA A 33 10.41 3.30 9.20
N ILE A 34 9.91 3.25 10.43
CA ILE A 34 8.71 3.95 10.86
C ILE A 34 9.09 5.30 11.47
N ASP A 35 8.73 6.39 10.81
CA ASP A 35 8.77 7.74 11.37
C ASP A 35 7.48 8.50 11.04
N ALA A 36 6.39 8.04 11.65
CA ALA A 36 5.06 8.57 11.38
C ALA A 36 4.96 10.08 11.62
N ARG A 37 5.70 10.63 12.59
CA ARG A 37 5.67 12.07 12.86
C ARG A 37 6.36 12.85 11.75
N ALA A 38 7.54 12.43 11.30
CA ALA A 38 8.22 13.07 10.18
C ALA A 38 7.42 12.96 8.87
N GLU A 39 6.64 11.89 8.72
CA GLU A 39 5.72 11.71 7.59
C GLU A 39 4.46 12.59 7.67
N GLY A 40 4.20 13.24 8.81
CA GLY A 40 3.09 14.19 9.01
C GLY A 40 1.88 13.63 9.75
N PHE A 41 1.95 12.39 10.27
CA PHE A 41 0.88 11.82 11.06
C PHE A 41 0.82 12.43 12.47
N THR A 42 -0.40 12.67 12.95
CA THR A 42 -0.65 13.30 14.27
C THR A 42 -1.51 12.42 15.19
N VAL A 43 -2.19 11.42 14.64
CA VAL A 43 -3.10 10.54 15.38
C VAL A 43 -2.31 9.60 16.29
N SER A 44 -2.75 9.45 17.54
CA SER A 44 -2.00 8.74 18.59
C SER A 44 -1.57 7.32 18.23
N HIS A 45 -2.47 6.52 17.64
CA HIS A 45 -2.17 5.14 17.24
C HIS A 45 -1.26 5.02 16.01
N LEU A 46 -0.99 6.13 15.30
CA LEU A 46 0.00 6.18 14.22
C LEU A 46 1.33 6.74 14.73
N VAL A 47 1.28 7.75 15.59
CA VAL A 47 2.46 8.41 16.15
C VAL A 47 3.18 7.54 17.19
N ASN A 48 2.46 6.74 17.97
CA ASN A 48 3.05 5.72 18.82
C ASN A 48 3.04 4.38 18.08
N PRO A 49 4.18 3.93 17.50
CA PRO A 49 4.22 2.71 16.70
C PRO A 49 4.01 1.43 17.50
N GLN A 50 3.91 1.51 18.84
CA GLN A 50 3.59 0.40 19.73
C GLN A 50 2.09 0.26 20.03
N THR A 51 1.26 1.27 19.71
CA THR A 51 -0.18 1.20 19.97
C THR A 51 -0.85 0.25 18.99
N PRO A 52 -1.52 -0.82 19.47
CA PRO A 52 -2.27 -1.71 18.60
C PRO A 52 -3.46 -1.00 17.97
N ALA A 53 -3.73 -1.31 16.71
CA ALA A 53 -4.98 -1.01 16.03
C ALA A 53 -5.20 -2.03 14.90
N ASP A 54 -6.38 -2.07 14.31
CA ASP A 54 -6.61 -2.93 13.15
C ASP A 54 -5.87 -2.34 11.95
N ARG A 55 -5.07 -3.16 11.28
CA ARG A 55 -4.18 -2.73 10.20
C ARG A 55 -4.46 -3.50 8.92
N SER A 56 -4.27 -2.79 7.83
CA SER A 56 -3.91 -3.39 6.55
C SER A 56 -2.59 -2.80 6.08
N ALA A 57 -1.86 -3.51 5.24
CA ALA A 57 -0.57 -3.07 4.75
C ALA A 57 -0.32 -3.61 3.34
N ILE A 58 0.61 -2.94 2.66
CA ILE A 58 1.10 -3.35 1.35
C ILE A 58 2.62 -3.38 1.38
N GLY A 59 3.22 -4.29 0.63
CA GLY A 59 4.67 -4.38 0.50
C GLY A 59 5.12 -5.07 -0.77
N PHE A 60 6.41 -5.00 -1.05
CA PHE A 60 7.05 -5.60 -2.21
C PHE A 60 8.34 -6.31 -1.80
N SER A 61 8.68 -7.41 -2.47
CA SER A 61 10.00 -8.07 -2.35
C SER A 61 11.14 -7.18 -2.88
N GLU A 62 12.38 -7.54 -2.59
CA GLU A 62 13.57 -6.78 -3.00
C GLU A 62 13.70 -6.63 -4.52
N ASP A 63 13.40 -7.71 -5.24
CA ASP A 63 13.37 -7.74 -6.71
C ASP A 63 12.09 -7.11 -7.31
N GLY A 64 11.15 -6.69 -6.46
CA GLY A 64 9.88 -6.10 -6.87
C GLY A 64 8.89 -7.06 -7.54
N THR A 65 9.16 -8.37 -7.57
CA THR A 65 8.31 -9.34 -8.28
C THR A 65 7.12 -9.85 -7.46
N THR A 66 7.19 -9.73 -6.13
CA THR A 66 6.14 -10.19 -5.23
C THR A 66 5.45 -9.00 -4.58
N LEU A 67 4.12 -8.93 -4.74
CA LEU A 67 3.24 -7.99 -4.05
C LEU A 67 2.64 -8.67 -2.81
N TYR A 68 2.83 -8.06 -1.65
CA TYR A 68 2.20 -8.46 -0.40
C TYR A 68 1.03 -7.52 -0.11
N MET A 69 -0.18 -8.05 -0.06
CA MET A 69 -1.36 -7.36 0.46
C MET A 69 -1.78 -8.06 1.75
N THR A 70 -1.67 -7.37 2.88
CA THR A 70 -1.78 -8.00 4.20
C THR A 70 -2.89 -7.34 5.00
N THR A 71 -3.77 -8.16 5.55
CA THR A 71 -4.80 -7.77 6.52
C THR A 71 -4.55 -8.51 7.82
N PHE A 72 -4.46 -7.77 8.92
CA PHE A 72 -4.23 -8.34 10.24
C PHE A 72 -5.59 -8.61 10.91
N ILE A 73 -5.87 -9.89 11.20
CA ILE A 73 -7.13 -10.33 11.81
C ILE A 73 -7.24 -10.00 13.31
N THR A 74 -6.12 -9.65 13.93
CA THR A 74 -6.05 -9.11 15.29
C THR A 74 -5.37 -7.75 15.24
N SER A 75 -5.71 -6.88 16.19
CA SER A 75 -5.07 -5.57 16.27
C SER A 75 -3.58 -5.71 16.55
N VAL A 76 -2.77 -5.04 15.74
CA VAL A 76 -1.31 -5.05 15.85
C VAL A 76 -0.76 -3.63 15.85
N SER A 77 0.40 -3.45 16.47
CA SER A 77 1.14 -2.20 16.39
C SER A 77 1.78 -2.04 15.01
N LEU A 78 2.15 -0.81 14.62
CA LEU A 78 2.89 -0.58 13.38
C LEU A 78 4.22 -1.33 13.37
N ARG A 79 4.89 -1.43 14.53
CA ARG A 79 6.12 -2.22 14.65
C ARG A 79 5.89 -3.70 14.40
N GLN A 80 4.85 -4.28 15.02
CA GLN A 80 4.51 -5.68 14.79
C GLN A 80 4.15 -5.95 13.33
N ALA A 81 3.40 -5.05 12.70
CA ALA A 81 3.08 -5.15 11.28
C ALA A 81 4.34 -5.11 10.39
N ALA A 82 5.29 -4.21 10.69
CA ALA A 82 6.56 -4.13 9.98
C ALA A 82 7.42 -5.39 10.18
N GLU A 83 7.48 -5.93 11.39
CA GLU A 83 8.17 -7.19 11.70
C GLU A 83 7.57 -8.34 10.88
N VAL A 84 6.25 -8.53 10.89
CA VAL A 84 5.58 -9.57 10.09
C VAL A 84 5.88 -9.42 8.61
N LEU A 85 5.74 -8.22 8.05
CA LEU A 85 6.02 -7.96 6.62
C LEU A 85 7.47 -8.29 6.26
N ARG A 86 8.42 -7.96 7.13
CA ARG A 86 9.84 -8.28 6.92
C ARG A 86 10.05 -9.80 6.94
N GLU A 87 9.48 -10.50 7.91
CA GLU A 87 9.64 -11.96 8.05
C GLU A 87 9.03 -12.73 6.86
N ILE A 88 7.97 -12.20 6.22
CA ILE A 88 7.38 -12.83 5.02
C ILE A 88 8.09 -12.43 3.71
N GLY A 89 9.15 -11.62 3.78
CA GLY A 89 10.00 -11.28 2.63
C GLY A 89 9.77 -9.91 2.00
N ALA A 90 8.97 -9.03 2.61
CA ALA A 90 8.85 -7.67 2.13
C ALA A 90 10.13 -6.87 2.38
N TYR A 91 10.62 -6.21 1.34
CA TYR A 91 11.79 -5.31 1.37
C TYR A 91 11.36 -3.84 1.47
N GLN A 92 10.19 -3.52 0.92
CA GLN A 92 9.54 -2.21 1.00
C GLN A 92 8.13 -2.43 1.53
N ALA A 93 7.66 -1.62 2.49
CA ALA A 93 6.31 -1.78 3.03
C ALA A 93 5.74 -0.48 3.61
N MET A 94 4.42 -0.35 3.54
CA MET A 94 3.64 0.80 3.99
C MET A 94 2.35 0.30 4.65
N ASN A 95 1.96 0.97 5.73
CA ASN A 95 0.65 0.80 6.34
C ASN A 95 -0.43 1.43 5.44
N LEU A 96 -1.55 0.74 5.29
CA LEU A 96 -2.75 1.23 4.61
C LEU A 96 -3.79 1.71 5.63
N ASP A 97 -4.94 2.18 5.16
CA ASP A 97 -6.02 2.61 6.05
C ASP A 97 -6.48 1.44 6.95
N GLY A 98 -6.76 1.77 8.21
CA GLY A 98 -6.96 0.82 9.29
C GLY A 98 -8.37 0.83 9.85
N CYS A 99 -8.53 0.22 11.04
CA CYS A 99 -9.79 0.18 11.79
C CYS A 99 -10.95 -0.34 10.93
N ALA A 100 -12.08 0.37 10.91
CA ALA A 100 -13.26 -0.01 10.14
C ALA A 100 -13.02 -0.11 8.62
N SER A 101 -11.91 0.44 8.09
CA SER A 101 -11.57 0.29 6.66
C SER A 101 -10.91 -1.03 6.30
N VAL A 102 -10.42 -1.81 7.28
CA VAL A 102 -9.70 -3.04 6.99
C VAL A 102 -10.63 -4.03 6.31
N ALA A 103 -10.24 -4.44 5.10
CA ALA A 103 -10.97 -5.41 4.30
C ALA A 103 -10.02 -6.27 3.49
N LEU A 104 -10.44 -7.48 3.17
CA LEU A 104 -9.73 -8.35 2.22
C LEU A 104 -10.75 -9.18 1.45
N ALA A 105 -10.60 -9.20 0.14
CA ALA A 105 -11.36 -10.06 -0.75
C ALA A 105 -10.40 -10.85 -1.64
N SER A 106 -10.81 -12.04 -2.05
CA SER A 106 -10.09 -12.87 -3.00
C SER A 106 -11.07 -13.61 -3.89
N ARG A 107 -10.85 -13.53 -5.20
CA ARG A 107 -11.66 -14.24 -6.23
C ARG A 107 -13.17 -14.00 -6.06
N GLY A 108 -13.55 -12.74 -5.87
CA GLY A 108 -14.95 -12.33 -5.69
C GLY A 108 -15.55 -12.61 -4.30
N ASN A 109 -14.82 -13.25 -3.39
CA ASN A 109 -15.29 -13.53 -2.03
C ASN A 109 -14.66 -12.55 -1.03
N ILE A 110 -15.49 -11.97 -0.17
CA ILE A 110 -15.01 -11.18 0.97
C ILE A 110 -14.50 -12.14 2.04
N LEU A 111 -13.20 -12.11 2.32
CA LEU A 111 -12.55 -12.91 3.36
C LEU A 111 -12.56 -12.20 4.71
N TYR A 112 -12.43 -10.87 4.68
CA TYR A 112 -12.50 -10.00 5.84
C TYR A 112 -13.35 -8.77 5.46
N PRO A 113 -14.56 -8.59 6.01
CA PRO A 113 -15.44 -7.51 5.62
C PRO A 113 -15.01 -6.18 6.24
N ALA A 114 -15.18 -5.09 5.48
CA ALA A 114 -15.05 -3.74 6.01
C ALA A 114 -16.14 -3.46 7.05
N GLY A 115 -15.79 -2.69 8.08
CA GLY A 115 -16.75 -2.15 9.06
C GLY A 115 -17.47 -0.88 8.58
N ARG A 116 -17.06 -0.32 7.42
CA ARG A 116 -17.66 0.88 6.80
C ARG A 116 -17.60 0.84 5.28
N ASN A 117 -18.35 1.72 4.62
CA ASN A 117 -18.18 1.95 3.19
C ASN A 117 -16.79 2.52 2.89
N LEU A 118 -16.12 1.94 1.91
CA LEU A 118 -14.80 2.37 1.45
C LEU A 118 -14.92 3.34 0.29
N THR A 119 -13.98 4.28 0.19
CA THR A 119 -13.92 5.24 -0.93
C THR A 119 -13.16 4.68 -2.13
N ASN A 120 -12.21 3.78 -1.90
CA ASN A 120 -11.42 3.11 -2.93
C ASN A 120 -10.99 1.72 -2.46
N VAL A 121 -10.48 0.93 -3.41
CA VAL A 121 -9.87 -0.38 -3.17
C VAL A 121 -8.66 -0.55 -4.09
N ILE A 122 -7.72 -1.39 -3.68
CA ILE A 122 -6.66 -1.90 -4.56
C ILE A 122 -7.13 -3.25 -5.10
N ALA A 123 -7.24 -3.37 -6.42
CA ALA A 123 -7.64 -4.60 -7.09
C ALA A 123 -6.45 -5.20 -7.83
N VAL A 124 -6.31 -6.52 -7.74
CA VAL A 124 -5.33 -7.30 -8.50
C VAL A 124 -6.10 -8.19 -9.47
N TYR A 125 -5.74 -8.11 -10.74
CA TYR A 125 -6.30 -8.94 -11.81
C TYR A 125 -5.26 -9.97 -12.24
N ASP A 126 -5.74 -11.16 -12.61
CA ASP A 126 -4.90 -12.25 -13.09
C ASP A 126 -5.52 -12.90 -14.34
N SER A 127 -4.87 -13.92 -14.89
CA SER A 127 -5.36 -14.61 -16.09
C SER A 127 -6.70 -15.32 -15.90
N GLY A 128 -7.08 -15.67 -14.67
CA GLY A 128 -8.37 -16.27 -14.32
C GLY A 128 -9.44 -15.25 -13.95
N SER A 129 -9.07 -13.99 -13.70
CA SER A 129 -9.95 -12.87 -13.39
C SER A 129 -9.39 -11.61 -14.06
N PRO A 130 -9.55 -11.49 -15.38
CA PRO A 130 -8.92 -10.41 -16.14
C PRO A 130 -9.52 -9.04 -15.77
N ALA A 131 -8.72 -8.01 -15.94
CA ALA A 131 -9.18 -6.63 -15.82
C ALA A 131 -10.26 -6.32 -16.86
N PRO A 132 -11.16 -5.33 -16.61
CA PRO A 132 -12.04 -4.80 -17.64
C PRO A 132 -11.28 -4.40 -18.90
N GLY A 133 -11.90 -4.53 -20.07
CA GLY A 133 -11.26 -4.27 -21.36
C GLY A 133 -10.71 -2.84 -21.46
N GLU A 134 -11.46 -1.86 -20.97
CA GLU A 134 -11.05 -0.46 -20.97
C GLU A 134 -9.78 -0.23 -20.12
N LEU A 135 -9.62 -0.97 -19.02
CA LEU A 135 -8.42 -0.88 -18.17
C LEU A 135 -7.20 -1.51 -18.86
N GLN A 136 -7.41 -2.60 -19.61
CA GLN A 136 -6.35 -3.23 -20.39
C GLN A 136 -5.87 -2.31 -21.53
N GLU A 137 -6.81 -1.67 -22.25
CA GLU A 137 -6.51 -0.71 -23.30
C GLU A 137 -5.75 0.50 -22.75
N ALA A 138 -6.23 1.09 -21.65
CA ALA A 138 -5.55 2.21 -20.99
C ALA A 138 -4.14 1.84 -20.52
N TRP A 139 -3.92 0.60 -20.05
CA TRP A 139 -2.59 0.12 -19.71
C TRP A 139 -1.66 0.08 -20.93
N GLN A 140 -2.14 -0.46 -22.06
CA GLN A 140 -1.36 -0.53 -23.30
C GLN A 140 -0.99 0.86 -23.82
N GLN A 141 -1.93 1.81 -23.79
CA GLN A 141 -1.70 3.20 -24.17
C GLN A 141 -0.64 3.87 -23.28
N PHE A 142 -0.72 3.67 -21.95
CA PHE A 142 0.31 4.16 -21.03
C PHE A 142 1.70 3.57 -21.36
N GLN A 143 1.78 2.27 -21.62
CA GLN A 143 3.05 1.61 -22.01
C GLN A 143 3.62 2.15 -23.34
N GLN A 144 2.78 2.67 -24.22
CA GLN A 144 3.16 3.29 -25.49
C GLN A 144 3.46 4.80 -25.36
N GLY A 145 3.29 5.38 -24.17
CA GLY A 145 3.49 6.81 -23.92
C GLY A 145 2.35 7.69 -24.41
N GLU A 146 1.15 7.13 -24.62
CA GLU A 146 -0.01 7.87 -25.14
C GLU A 146 -0.88 8.48 -24.03
N LEU A 147 -0.80 7.94 -22.81
CA LEU A 147 -1.47 8.46 -21.62
C LEU A 147 -0.44 8.95 -20.61
N TYR A 148 -0.23 10.27 -20.53
CA TYR A 148 0.49 10.88 -19.41
C TYR A 148 -0.50 11.58 -18.48
N PRO A 149 -0.34 11.46 -17.15
CA PRO A 149 -1.02 12.37 -16.24
C PRO A 149 -0.52 13.80 -16.53
N GLU A 150 -1.43 14.70 -16.90
CA GLU A 150 -1.10 16.12 -16.92
C GLU A 150 -0.70 16.53 -15.50
N LEU A 151 0.48 17.15 -15.36
CA LEU A 151 0.93 17.68 -14.06
C LEU A 151 -0.04 18.80 -13.63
N PRO A 152 -0.46 18.85 -12.35
CA PRO A 152 -1.24 19.96 -11.81
C PRO A 152 -0.44 21.27 -11.76
#